data_AF-A0A8J4M2A7-F1
#
_entry.id   AF-A0A8J4M2A7-F1
#
_cell.length_a   1.000
_cell.length_b   1.000
_cell.length_c   1.000
_cell.angle_alpha   90.00
_cell.angle_beta   90.00
_cell.angle_gamma   90.00
#
_symmetry.space_group_name_H-M   'P 1'
#
loop_
_entity.id
_entity.type
_entity.pdbx_description
1 polymer ?
#
loop_
_entity_poly.entity_id
_entity_poly.type
_entity_poly.pdbx_seq_one_letter_code
_entity_poly.pdbx_strand_id
1 'polypeptide(L)'
;MKRFLISVLSLFIIVSSVSSSIYANGDGNIDNGGGDMGSGTSQNKWTPGYDGVRITIVREIDEKPVSNPLDYTNKTPSSGLIHFGKVSKLQYRSGTLLTVKVGGYAYKIPATPMPRIISSGDTITNIEVIKRYFTSEGAVKMVANDTGMDYDTLTNGNYKLLLEPIAYLTFQADSWR
;
A
#
# COMPACT_ATOMS: atom_id res chain seq x y z
N MET A 1 16.30 38.85 41.04
CA MET A 1 15.40 37.68 40.91
C MET A 1 14.49 37.75 39.68
N LYS A 2 13.67 38.81 39.49
CA LYS A 2 12.75 38.93 38.35
C LYS A 2 13.43 38.83 36.96
N ARG A 3 14.57 39.50 36.76
CA ARG A 3 15.34 39.47 35.50
C ARG A 3 15.98 38.10 35.19
N PHE A 4 16.45 37.42 36.23
CA PHE A 4 16.98 36.05 36.10
C PHE A 4 15.87 35.06 35.72
N LEU A 5 14.70 35.20 36.35
CA LEU A 5 13.53 34.37 36.05
C LEU A 5 13.05 34.54 34.60
N ILE A 6 13.05 35.78 34.09
CA ILE A 6 12.70 36.08 32.70
C ILE A 6 13.70 35.43 31.73
N SER A 7 15.02 35.55 31.99
CA SER A 7 16.03 34.90 31.15
C SER A 7 15.89 33.38 31.10
N VAL A 8 15.58 32.74 32.23
CA VAL A 8 15.34 31.29 32.30
C VAL A 8 14.08 30.91 31.50
N LEU A 9 13.01 31.69 31.63
CA LEU A 9 11.76 31.45 30.90
C LEU A 9 11.95 31.59 29.38
N SER A 10 12.66 32.62 28.94
CA SER A 10 12.97 32.84 27.52
C SER A 10 13.79 31.71 26.92
N LEU A 11 14.78 31.20 27.67
CA LEU A 11 15.59 30.08 27.23
C LEU A 11 14.76 28.79 27.11
N PHE A 12 13.85 28.56 28.04
CA PHE A 12 12.94 27.41 28.02
C PHE A 12 12.01 27.43 26.81
N ILE A 13 11.48 28.61 26.45
CA ILE A 13 10.63 28.79 25.26
C ILE A 13 11.45 28.49 24.00
N ILE A 14 12.66 29.02 23.88
CA ILE A 14 13.52 28.80 22.71
C ILE A 14 13.83 27.31 22.52
N VAL A 15 14.21 26.62 23.60
CA VAL A 15 14.49 25.17 23.57
C VAL A 15 13.24 24.37 23.22
N SER A 16 12.05 24.79 23.67
CA SER A 16 10.78 24.13 23.37
C SER A 16 10.28 24.39 21.93
N SER A 17 10.75 25.46 21.29
CA SER A 17 10.44 25.78 19.89
C SER A 17 11.38 25.13 18.87
N VAL A 18 12.38 24.36 19.31
CA VAL A 18 13.18 23.53 18.41
C VAL A 18 12.30 22.36 17.97
N SER A 19 11.78 22.42 16.75
CA SER A 19 10.99 21.35 16.17
C SER A 19 11.86 20.09 16.07
N SER A 20 11.52 19.06 16.84
CA SER A 20 12.11 17.74 16.67
C SER A 20 11.62 17.16 15.35
N SER A 21 12.54 16.93 14.41
CA SER A 21 12.28 16.11 13.23
C SER A 21 12.04 14.68 13.71
N ILE A 22 10.77 14.31 13.90
CA ILE A 22 10.40 12.91 14.14
C ILE A 22 10.50 12.22 12.78
N TYR A 23 11.58 11.47 12.55
CA TYR A 23 11.66 10.57 11.41
C TYR A 23 10.62 9.47 11.63
N ALA A 24 9.58 9.43 10.80
CA ALA A 24 8.66 8.31 10.78
C ALA A 24 9.38 7.08 10.22
N ASN A 25 10.11 6.39 11.08
CA ASN A 25 10.38 4.97 10.88
C ASN A 25 9.04 4.28 11.15
N GLY A 26 8.18 4.22 10.12
CA GLY A 26 6.82 3.73 10.27
C GLY A 26 6.86 2.26 10.65
N ASP A 27 6.40 1.91 11.85
CA ASP A 27 6.11 0.52 12.18
C ASP A 27 4.86 0.09 11.41
N GLY A 28 5.05 -0.86 10.49
CA GLY A 28 3.96 -1.36 9.66
C GLY A 28 2.90 -2.04 10.52
N ASN A 29 1.71 -1.44 10.60
CA ASN A 29 0.57 -2.01 11.31
C ASN A 29 -0.28 -2.89 10.37
N ILE A 30 0.34 -3.90 9.78
CA ILE A 30 -0.31 -4.86 8.86
C ILE A 30 -0.19 -6.27 9.48
N ASP A 31 -1.21 -7.10 9.30
CA ASP A 31 -1.18 -8.52 9.67
C ASP A 31 -1.33 -9.42 8.43
N ASN A 32 -1.15 -10.72 8.60
CA ASN A 32 -1.26 -11.69 7.50
C ASN A 32 -2.72 -12.03 7.14
N GLY A 33 -3.72 -11.35 7.72
CA GLY A 33 -5.12 -11.76 7.64
C GLY A 33 -5.34 -13.23 7.99
N GLY A 34 -6.45 -13.79 7.53
CA GLY A 34 -6.76 -15.22 7.64
C GLY A 34 -7.59 -15.69 6.46
N GLY A 35 -7.46 -16.98 6.11
CA GLY A 35 -8.19 -17.61 5.01
C GLY A 35 -7.27 -18.44 4.12
N ASP A 36 -7.81 -19.55 3.61
CA ASP A 36 -7.17 -20.34 2.57
C ASP A 36 -7.78 -19.98 1.20
N MET A 37 -6.96 -20.01 0.16
CA MET A 37 -7.42 -19.85 -1.22
C MET A 37 -8.14 -21.11 -1.72
N GLY A 38 -8.05 -22.22 -0.98
CA GLY A 38 -8.67 -23.49 -1.32
C GLY A 38 -8.03 -24.13 -2.55
N SER A 39 -8.70 -25.15 -3.09
CA SER A 39 -8.27 -25.82 -4.32
C SER A 39 -9.04 -25.29 -5.54
N GLY A 40 -8.34 -25.15 -6.66
CA GLY A 40 -8.91 -24.79 -7.96
C GLY A 40 -9.04 -25.98 -8.90
N THR A 41 -9.53 -25.70 -10.10
CA THR A 41 -9.55 -26.64 -11.25
C THR A 41 -8.57 -26.16 -12.33
N SER A 42 -8.33 -26.96 -13.38
CA SER A 42 -7.51 -26.50 -14.51
C SER A 42 -8.06 -25.23 -15.19
N GLN A 43 -9.38 -25.04 -15.13
CA GLN A 43 -10.09 -23.91 -15.74
C GLN A 43 -10.25 -22.71 -14.81
N ASN A 44 -10.37 -22.95 -13.51
CA ASN A 44 -10.63 -21.92 -12.50
C ASN A 44 -9.59 -22.06 -11.39
N LYS A 45 -8.52 -21.27 -11.46
CA LYS A 45 -7.39 -21.39 -10.55
C LYS A 45 -6.75 -20.06 -10.20
N TRP A 46 -6.18 -20.06 -9.01
CA TRP A 46 -5.13 -19.15 -8.60
C TRP A 46 -3.78 -19.76 -8.97
N THR A 47 -2.85 -18.94 -9.49
CA THR A 47 -1.46 -19.36 -9.64
C THR A 47 -0.65 -18.78 -8.46
N PRO A 48 -0.08 -19.61 -7.58
CA PRO A 48 0.75 -19.14 -6.46
C PRO A 48 1.79 -18.10 -6.89
N GLY A 49 1.80 -16.95 -6.22
CA GLY A 49 2.71 -15.83 -6.52
C GLY A 49 2.32 -14.98 -7.73
N TYR A 50 1.15 -15.17 -8.34
CA TYR A 50 0.54 -14.19 -9.25
C TYR A 50 -0.27 -13.17 -8.46
N ASP A 51 0.42 -12.45 -7.58
CA ASP A 51 -0.16 -11.44 -6.70
C ASP A 51 0.32 -10.03 -7.03
N GLY A 52 -0.33 -9.08 -6.39
CA GLY A 52 0.06 -7.69 -6.36
C GLY A 52 -0.43 -7.02 -5.09
N VAL A 53 -0.18 -5.73 -4.99
CA VAL A 53 -0.70 -4.89 -3.91
C VAL A 53 -1.27 -3.62 -4.52
N ARG A 54 -2.45 -3.23 -4.05
CA ARG A 54 -3.00 -1.90 -4.26
C ARG A 54 -2.60 -1.04 -3.07
N ILE A 55 -2.01 0.11 -3.35
CA ILE A 55 -1.60 1.11 -2.38
C ILE A 55 -2.52 2.30 -2.52
N THR A 56 -3.15 2.68 -1.42
CA THR A 56 -3.91 3.92 -1.32
C THR A 56 -3.29 4.79 -0.24
N ILE A 57 -2.93 6.04 -0.57
CA ILE A 57 -2.47 6.99 0.45
C ILE A 57 -3.71 7.53 1.17
N VAL A 58 -3.73 7.34 2.49
CA VAL A 58 -4.82 7.72 3.37
C VAL A 58 -4.33 8.81 4.33
N ARG A 59 -5.08 9.90 4.44
CA ARG A 59 -4.81 10.93 5.43
C ARG A 59 -5.23 10.46 6.81
N GLU A 60 -4.38 10.70 7.79
CA GLU A 60 -4.52 10.17 9.14
C GLU A 60 -5.75 10.73 9.87
N ILE A 61 -5.94 12.04 9.83
CA ILE A 61 -6.94 12.75 10.66
C ILE A 61 -8.39 12.37 10.37
N ASP A 62 -8.71 11.98 9.14
CA ASP A 62 -10.09 11.70 8.71
C ASP A 62 -10.23 10.41 7.89
N GLU A 63 -9.18 9.60 7.84
CA GLU A 63 -9.12 8.31 7.14
C GLU A 63 -9.56 8.37 5.66
N LYS A 64 -9.39 9.52 5.00
CA LYS A 64 -9.77 9.69 3.60
C LYS A 64 -8.64 9.35 2.64
N PRO A 65 -8.94 8.67 1.53
CA PRO A 65 -7.98 8.51 0.44
C PRO A 65 -7.69 9.89 -0.17
N VAL A 66 -6.41 10.21 -0.34
CA VAL A 66 -5.95 11.49 -0.92
C VAL A 66 -5.30 11.34 -2.30
N SER A 67 -5.27 10.12 -2.82
CA SER A 67 -4.74 9.79 -4.14
C SER A 67 -5.60 8.71 -4.80
N ASN A 68 -5.48 8.61 -6.13
CA ASN A 68 -5.97 7.43 -6.82
C ASN A 68 -5.11 6.21 -6.42
N PRO A 69 -5.71 5.02 -6.25
CA PRO A 69 -4.94 3.84 -5.87
C PRO A 69 -3.88 3.48 -6.91
N LEU A 70 -2.74 3.01 -6.43
CA LEU A 70 -1.62 2.54 -7.25
C LEU A 70 -1.46 1.03 -7.10
N ASP A 71 -1.39 0.31 -8.21
CA ASP A 71 -1.26 -1.15 -8.19
C ASP A 71 0.17 -1.54 -8.59
N TYR A 72 0.83 -2.30 -7.73
CA TYR A 72 2.12 -2.94 -8.01
C TYR A 72 1.96 -4.45 -8.18
N THR A 73 2.78 -5.04 -9.04
CA THR A 73 2.93 -6.51 -9.15
C THR A 73 4.31 -6.87 -9.67
N ASN A 74 4.83 -8.03 -9.27
CA ASN A 74 6.05 -8.61 -9.82
C ASN A 74 5.79 -9.36 -11.16
N LYS A 75 4.56 -9.33 -11.66
CA LYS A 75 4.13 -10.06 -12.86
C LYS A 75 3.78 -9.09 -13.99
N THR A 76 3.54 -9.68 -15.16
CA THR A 76 2.95 -9.00 -16.32
C THR A 76 1.55 -9.57 -16.52
N PRO A 77 0.49 -8.95 -15.95
CA PRO A 77 -0.88 -9.34 -16.24
C PRO A 77 -1.19 -9.29 -17.73
N SER A 78 -2.12 -10.14 -18.18
CA SER A 78 -2.58 -10.18 -19.57
C SER A 78 -3.14 -8.83 -20.02
N SER A 79 -2.89 -8.45 -21.28
CA SER A 79 -3.46 -7.24 -21.87
C SER A 79 -4.99 -7.25 -21.91
N GLY A 80 -5.59 -8.44 -21.93
CA GLY A 80 -7.05 -8.66 -21.87
C GLY A 80 -7.61 -8.87 -20.47
N LEU A 81 -6.84 -8.58 -19.40
CA LEU A 81 -7.28 -8.81 -18.02
C LEU A 81 -8.63 -8.14 -17.74
N ILE A 82 -9.57 -8.91 -17.19
CA ILE A 82 -10.84 -8.39 -16.68
C ILE A 82 -10.63 -7.92 -15.24
N HIS A 83 -11.03 -6.69 -14.93
CA HIS A 83 -10.82 -6.09 -13.61
C HIS A 83 -11.92 -5.07 -13.25
N PHE A 84 -11.99 -4.66 -11.98
CA PHE A 84 -13.00 -3.72 -11.47
C PHE A 84 -12.50 -2.27 -11.36
N GLY A 85 -11.51 -1.91 -12.16
CA GLY A 85 -10.81 -0.63 -12.06
C GLY A 85 -9.89 -0.50 -10.83
N LYS A 86 -9.38 0.72 -10.63
CA LYS A 86 -8.54 1.13 -9.51
C LYS A 86 -9.39 1.84 -8.46
N VAL A 87 -10.05 1.03 -7.63
CA VAL A 87 -10.95 1.48 -6.58
C VAL A 87 -10.54 0.80 -5.27
N SER A 88 -10.22 1.58 -4.24
CA SER A 88 -9.81 1.05 -2.93
C SER A 88 -11.01 0.56 -2.12
N LYS A 89 -10.75 -0.25 -1.08
CA LYS A 89 -11.77 -0.66 -0.11
C LYS A 89 -12.48 0.53 0.53
N LEU A 90 -11.78 1.65 0.76
CA LEU A 90 -12.39 2.86 1.32
C LEU A 90 -13.41 3.48 0.36
N GLN A 91 -13.12 3.48 -0.95
CA GLN A 91 -14.05 3.94 -1.97
C GLN A 91 -15.24 3.01 -2.13
N TYR A 92 -15.04 1.69 -2.09
CA TYR A 92 -16.13 0.72 -2.08
C TYR A 92 -17.01 0.84 -0.83
N ARG A 93 -16.40 0.98 0.35
CA ARG A 93 -17.12 1.25 1.62
C ARG A 93 -17.96 2.53 1.55
N SER A 94 -17.55 3.48 0.72
CA SER A 94 -18.25 4.74 0.48
C SER A 94 -19.28 4.67 -0.66
N GLY A 95 -19.59 3.48 -1.18
CA GLY A 95 -20.67 3.26 -2.16
C GLY A 95 -20.24 3.25 -3.63
N THR A 96 -18.95 3.20 -3.94
CA THR A 96 -18.50 3.04 -5.33
C THR A 96 -18.99 1.70 -5.89
N LEU A 97 -19.63 1.72 -7.06
CA LEU A 97 -20.15 0.50 -7.69
C LEU A 97 -19.03 -0.30 -8.37
N LEU A 98 -19.15 -1.63 -8.37
CA LEU A 98 -18.29 -2.51 -9.16
C LEU A 98 -18.56 -2.28 -10.65
N THR A 99 -17.53 -1.89 -11.39
CA THR A 99 -17.61 -1.70 -12.85
C THR A 99 -16.62 -2.61 -13.53
N VAL A 100 -17.10 -3.55 -14.34
CA VAL A 100 -16.25 -4.45 -15.12
C VAL A 100 -15.52 -3.66 -16.20
N LYS A 101 -14.22 -3.88 -16.31
CA LYS A 101 -13.35 -3.38 -17.37
C LYS A 101 -12.61 -4.56 -18.00
N VAL A 102 -12.40 -4.49 -19.31
CA VAL A 102 -11.66 -5.51 -20.06
C VAL A 102 -10.43 -4.85 -20.67
N GLY A 103 -9.27 -5.38 -20.31
CA GLY A 103 -7.97 -4.84 -20.70
C GLY A 103 -7.69 -3.44 -20.15
N GLY A 104 -6.54 -2.88 -20.55
CA GLY A 104 -6.11 -1.55 -20.09
C GLY A 104 -5.83 -1.48 -18.59
N TYR A 105 -5.61 -2.62 -17.93
CA TYR A 105 -5.24 -2.66 -16.53
C TYR A 105 -3.87 -2.02 -16.32
N ALA A 106 -3.85 -0.85 -15.68
CA ALA A 106 -2.61 -0.15 -15.38
C ALA A 106 -1.97 -0.73 -14.10
N TYR A 107 -0.69 -1.07 -14.16
CA TYR A 107 0.08 -1.51 -13.00
C TYR A 107 1.52 -1.01 -13.14
N LYS A 108 2.27 -1.08 -12.05
CA LYS A 108 3.71 -0.83 -12.05
C LYS A 108 4.48 -2.06 -11.58
N ILE A 109 5.65 -2.27 -12.17
CA ILE A 109 6.60 -3.29 -11.70
C ILE A 109 7.64 -2.55 -10.86
N PRO A 110 7.76 -2.85 -9.56
CA PRO A 110 8.71 -2.18 -8.70
C PRO A 110 10.14 -2.63 -9.05
N ALA A 111 11.09 -1.69 -8.99
CA ALA A 111 12.50 -1.97 -9.32
C ALA A 111 13.12 -3.02 -8.39
N THR A 112 12.79 -2.95 -7.10
CA THR A 112 13.06 -4.03 -6.14
C THR A 112 11.82 -4.92 -6.05
N PRO A 113 11.90 -6.22 -6.39
CA PRO A 113 10.74 -7.11 -6.33
C PRO A 113 10.09 -7.11 -4.96
N MET A 114 8.75 -7.06 -4.94
CA MET A 114 8.00 -7.16 -3.69
C MET A 114 8.14 -8.57 -3.10
N PRO A 115 8.07 -8.72 -1.76
CA PRO A 115 7.81 -10.01 -1.17
C PRO A 115 6.46 -10.54 -1.65
N ARG A 116 6.28 -11.85 -1.49
CA ARG A 116 4.98 -12.47 -1.74
C ARG A 116 3.93 -11.89 -0.81
N ILE A 117 2.78 -11.51 -1.36
CA ILE A 117 1.70 -10.82 -0.66
C ILE A 117 0.59 -11.80 -0.24
N ILE A 118 0.33 -12.84 -1.05
CA ILE A 118 -0.73 -13.82 -0.81
C ILE A 118 -0.15 -15.22 -0.57
N SER A 119 -0.52 -15.80 0.58
CA SER A 119 -0.20 -17.19 0.94
C SER A 119 -0.93 -18.17 0.00
N SER A 120 -0.31 -19.29 -0.35
CA SER A 120 -1.01 -20.37 -1.07
C SER A 120 -0.35 -21.71 -0.84
N GLY A 121 -1.17 -22.71 -0.47
CA GLY A 121 -0.72 -24.04 -0.08
C GLY A 121 0.34 -23.93 1.02
N ASP A 122 1.43 -24.67 0.85
CA ASP A 122 2.54 -24.70 1.81
C ASP A 122 3.40 -23.42 1.79
N THR A 123 3.21 -22.54 0.81
CA THR A 123 3.96 -21.28 0.77
C THR A 123 3.21 -20.19 1.51
N ILE A 124 3.62 -19.97 2.75
CA ILE A 124 3.08 -18.95 3.65
C ILE A 124 3.87 -17.64 3.48
N THR A 125 3.15 -16.52 3.51
CA THR A 125 3.72 -15.18 3.47
C THR A 125 4.35 -14.81 4.81
N ASN A 126 5.48 -14.13 4.78
CA ASN A 126 6.11 -13.59 5.98
C ASN A 126 5.70 -12.12 6.15
N ILE A 127 4.83 -11.86 7.13
CA ILE A 127 4.33 -10.51 7.40
C ILE A 127 5.43 -9.53 7.78
N GLU A 128 6.48 -9.97 8.49
CA GLU A 128 7.60 -9.11 8.86
C GLU A 128 8.38 -8.66 7.62
N VAL A 129 8.53 -9.54 6.63
CA VAL A 129 9.17 -9.20 5.35
C VAL A 129 8.30 -8.23 4.55
N ILE A 130 6.98 -8.43 4.53
CA ILE A 130 6.03 -7.49 3.89
C ILE A 130 6.12 -6.11 4.55
N LYS A 131 6.03 -6.06 5.89
CA LYS A 131 6.19 -4.82 6.67
C LYS A 131 7.51 -4.14 6.31
N ARG A 132 8.64 -4.85 6.45
CA ARG A 132 9.97 -4.31 6.17
C ARG A 132 10.09 -3.76 4.75
N TYR A 133 9.47 -4.41 3.76
CA TYR A 133 9.46 -3.89 2.40
C TYR A 133 8.70 -2.57 2.30
N PHE A 134 7.44 -2.52 2.72
CA PHE A 134 6.59 -1.33 2.53
C PHE A 134 6.85 -0.20 3.52
N THR A 135 7.59 -0.46 4.60
CA THR A 135 8.09 0.57 5.51
C THR A 135 9.52 1.01 5.17
N SER A 136 10.16 0.37 4.18
CA SER A 136 11.49 0.81 3.74
C SER A 136 11.42 2.16 3.05
N GLU A 137 12.44 2.99 3.28
CA GLU A 137 12.61 4.28 2.60
C GLU A 137 12.51 4.13 1.07
N GLY A 138 13.09 3.07 0.51
CA GLY A 138 13.04 2.81 -0.93
C GLY A 138 11.61 2.61 -1.46
N ALA A 139 10.79 1.83 -0.75
CA ALA A 139 9.40 1.62 -1.14
C ALA A 139 8.56 2.90 -0.98
N VAL A 140 8.78 3.66 0.10
CA VAL A 140 8.06 4.92 0.33
C VAL A 140 8.44 5.98 -0.71
N LYS A 141 9.73 6.10 -1.08
CA LYS A 141 10.20 6.96 -2.18
C LYS A 141 9.61 6.54 -3.53
N MET A 142 9.53 5.24 -3.79
CA MET A 142 8.90 4.71 -5.00
C MET A 142 7.42 5.11 -5.07
N VAL A 143 6.66 4.96 -3.98
CA VAL A 143 5.25 5.37 -3.89
C VAL A 143 5.12 6.88 -4.06
N ALA A 144 5.96 7.67 -3.39
CA ALA A 144 5.98 9.14 -3.51
C ALA A 144 6.16 9.57 -4.98
N ASN A 145 7.18 9.04 -5.65
CA ASN A 145 7.46 9.33 -7.07
C ASN A 145 6.29 8.93 -7.98
N ASP A 146 5.71 7.74 -7.78
CA ASP A 146 4.67 7.22 -8.65
C ASP A 146 3.30 7.89 -8.44
N THR A 147 3.08 8.47 -7.26
CA THR A 147 1.86 9.22 -6.92
C THR A 147 2.00 10.72 -7.12
N GLY A 148 3.23 11.22 -7.26
CA GLY A 148 3.55 12.65 -7.29
C GLY A 148 3.45 13.33 -5.92
N MET A 149 3.29 12.57 -4.83
CA MET A 149 3.33 13.11 -3.48
C MET A 149 4.79 13.28 -3.06
N ASP A 150 5.07 14.38 -2.36
CA ASP A 150 6.39 14.61 -1.78
C ASP A 150 6.71 13.58 -0.69
N TYR A 151 7.96 13.11 -0.64
CA TYR A 151 8.41 12.08 0.29
C TYR A 151 8.35 12.55 1.76
N ASP A 152 8.76 13.79 2.03
CA ASP A 152 8.73 14.35 3.39
C ASP A 152 7.28 14.52 3.85
N THR A 153 6.38 14.90 2.94
CA THR A 153 4.95 14.94 3.17
C THR A 153 4.39 13.56 3.50
N LEU A 154 4.76 12.52 2.74
CA LEU A 154 4.28 11.15 2.96
C LEU A 154 4.78 10.55 4.28
N THR A 155 5.92 11.03 4.80
CA THR A 155 6.58 10.52 6.01
C THR A 155 6.45 11.45 7.23
N ASN A 156 5.70 12.55 7.15
CA ASN A 156 5.51 13.46 8.29
C ASN A 156 4.54 12.97 9.37
N GLY A 157 4.01 11.75 9.24
CA GLY A 157 3.06 11.15 10.18
C GLY A 157 1.58 11.45 9.91
N ASN A 158 1.25 12.37 8.99
CA ASN A 158 -0.13 12.72 8.65
C ASN A 158 -0.76 11.82 7.58
N TYR A 159 0.00 10.85 7.05
CA TYR A 159 -0.45 9.93 6.01
C TYR A 159 -0.04 8.49 6.32
N LYS A 160 -0.86 7.55 5.84
CA LYS A 160 -0.66 6.10 5.97
C LYS A 160 -0.80 5.46 4.59
N LEU A 161 0.01 4.44 4.34
CA LEU A 161 -0.16 3.56 3.18
C LEU A 161 -1.16 2.46 3.54
N LEU A 162 -2.35 2.48 2.93
CA LEU A 162 -3.26 1.35 2.96
C LEU A 162 -2.82 0.34 1.91
N LEU A 163 -2.42 -0.85 2.34
CA LEU A 163 -2.05 -1.96 1.46
C LEU A 163 -3.22 -2.94 1.32
N GLU A 164 -3.56 -3.27 0.09
CA GLU A 164 -4.64 -4.18 -0.23
C GLU A 164 -4.14 -5.26 -1.19
N PRO A 165 -4.12 -6.54 -0.78
CA PRO A 165 -3.69 -7.63 -1.66
C PRO A 165 -4.53 -7.72 -2.94
N ILE A 166 -3.87 -7.99 -4.07
CA ILE A 166 -4.51 -8.24 -5.38
C ILE A 166 -4.19 -9.66 -5.80
N ALA A 167 -5.22 -10.40 -6.22
CA ALA A 167 -5.09 -11.72 -6.81
C ALA A 167 -5.48 -11.68 -8.31
N TYR A 168 -4.57 -12.06 -9.21
CA TYR A 168 -4.87 -12.46 -10.58
C TYR A 168 -5.34 -13.92 -10.67
N LEU A 169 -6.57 -14.12 -11.12
CA LEU A 169 -7.21 -15.44 -11.22
C LEU A 169 -7.37 -15.84 -12.69
N THR A 170 -7.22 -17.13 -12.97
CA THR A 170 -7.71 -17.72 -14.21
C THR A 170 -9.14 -18.17 -14.00
N PHE A 171 -10.05 -17.71 -14.84
CA PHE A 171 -11.45 -18.13 -14.84
C PHE A 171 -11.80 -18.67 -16.23
N GLN A 172 -12.43 -19.84 -16.27
CA GLN A 172 -12.83 -20.53 -17.50
C GLN A 172 -11.74 -20.67 -18.57
N ALA A 173 -10.47 -20.83 -18.16
CA ALA A 173 -9.28 -21.00 -19.01
C ALA A 173 -9.42 -20.37 -20.42
N ASP A 174 -9.48 -19.03 -20.50
CA ASP A 174 -9.50 -18.22 -21.73
C ASP A 174 -10.05 -18.97 -22.98
N SER A 175 -11.34 -19.30 -22.96
CA SER A 175 -12.06 -19.85 -24.12
C SER A 175 -12.69 -18.77 -25.00
N TRP A 176 -12.00 -17.64 -25.16
CA TRP A 176 -12.33 -16.62 -26.16
C TRP A 176 -11.28 -16.68 -27.29
N ARG A 177 -11.43 -17.67 -28.17
CA ARG A 177 -10.88 -17.68 -29.53
C ARG A 177 -12.02 -17.59 -30.51
#